data_AF-A6J8G8-F1
#
_entry.id   AF-A6J8G8-F1
#
_cell.length_a   1.000
_cell.length_b   1.000
_cell.length_c   1.000
_cell.angle_alpha   90.00
_cell.angle_beta   90.00
_cell.angle_gamma   90.00
#
_symmetry.space_group_name_H-M   'P 1'
#
loop_
_entity.id
_entity.type
_entity.pdbx_description
1 polymer ?
#
loop_
_entity_poly.entity_id
_entity_poly.type
_entity_poly.pdbx_seq_one_letter_code
_entity_poly.pdbx_strand_id
1 'polypeptide(L)'
;MSTDLKDEVARVQLQLGTSFSTCCNSFQVKIEPVPQSVAVGQSVLLLVHNLPEDFQSFFWYKSAYRTNTFKIAEHKRTMDSTIMGTAYSGRELVYTNGSMLIHHVTEKDAGLYMLEILSKDFKIEKIHVQLHVNTPVSNSKDPISTAHPSIESVPPRIAEGESVLLLVHNLPKNLMSLFW
;
A
#
# COMPACT_ATOMS: atom_id res chain seq x y z
N MET A 1 7.12 -52.47 -29.89
CA MET A 1 7.58 -51.23 -29.24
C MET A 1 6.56 -50.15 -29.56
N SER A 2 5.64 -49.86 -28.65
CA SER A 2 4.88 -48.60 -28.57
C SER A 2 4.11 -48.63 -27.25
N THR A 3 4.57 -47.84 -26.28
CA THR A 3 3.92 -47.60 -24.99
C THR A 3 2.95 -46.44 -25.17
N ASP A 4 1.65 -46.71 -25.08
CA ASP A 4 0.62 -45.67 -25.07
C ASP A 4 0.36 -45.28 -23.61
N LEU A 5 0.98 -44.18 -23.17
CA LEU A 5 0.80 -43.59 -21.85
C LEU A 5 -0.50 -42.76 -21.90
N LYS A 6 -1.58 -43.29 -21.33
CA LYS A 6 -2.84 -42.55 -21.22
C LYS A 6 -2.71 -41.48 -20.14
N ASP A 7 -2.57 -40.23 -20.56
CA ASP A 7 -2.63 -39.08 -19.67
C ASP A 7 -4.03 -38.97 -19.04
N GLU A 8 -4.11 -39.14 -17.73
CA GLU A 8 -5.31 -38.90 -16.94
C GLU A 8 -5.36 -37.41 -16.55
N VAL A 9 -6.24 -36.65 -17.21
CA VAL A 9 -6.47 -35.24 -16.88
C VAL A 9 -7.60 -35.13 -15.87
N ALA A 10 -7.27 -34.82 -14.62
CA ALA A 10 -8.25 -34.45 -13.61
C ALA A 10 -8.85 -33.06 -13.94
N ARG A 11 -10.16 -32.99 -14.16
CA ARG A 11 -10.90 -31.73 -14.36
C ARG A 11 -11.49 -31.29 -13.03
N VAL A 12 -10.95 -30.22 -12.45
CA VAL A 12 -11.56 -29.56 -11.28
C VAL A 12 -12.66 -28.63 -11.79
N GLN A 13 -13.91 -28.87 -11.39
CA GLN A 13 -15.02 -27.95 -11.61
C GLN A 13 -15.26 -27.14 -10.33
N LEU A 14 -14.97 -25.85 -10.37
CA LEU A 14 -15.34 -24.89 -9.33
C LEU A 14 -16.81 -24.49 -9.54
N GLN A 15 -17.69 -24.97 -8.66
CA GLN A 15 -19.07 -24.50 -8.60
C GLN A 15 -19.14 -23.26 -7.69
N LEU A 16 -19.35 -22.09 -8.30
CA LEU A 16 -19.61 -20.85 -7.56
C LEU A 16 -21.10 -20.83 -7.17
N GLY A 17 -21.39 -21.08 -5.89
CA GLY A 17 -22.74 -20.96 -5.35
C GLY A 17 -23.21 -19.51 -5.39
N THR A 18 -24.05 -19.14 -6.35
CA THR A 18 -24.67 -17.81 -6.42
C THR A 18 -25.89 -17.78 -5.51
N SER A 19 -25.70 -17.52 -4.23
CA SER A 19 -26.77 -16.96 -3.41
C SER A 19 -26.99 -15.51 -3.83
N PHE A 20 -28.08 -15.24 -4.56
CA PHE A 20 -28.51 -13.91 -4.95
C PHE A 20 -28.93 -13.10 -3.71
N SER A 21 -27.94 -12.59 -2.99
CA SER A 21 -28.10 -11.56 -1.98
C SER A 21 -28.12 -10.21 -2.71
N THR A 22 -29.29 -9.59 -2.79
CA THR A 22 -29.56 -8.17 -3.13
C THR A 22 -28.35 -7.40 -3.68
N CYS A 23 -27.95 -7.71 -4.92
CA CYS A 23 -26.66 -7.33 -5.53
C CYS A 23 -26.66 -5.91 -6.14
N CYS A 24 -27.67 -5.09 -5.85
CA CYS A 24 -27.85 -3.84 -6.59
C CYS A 24 -27.01 -2.69 -6.00
N ASN A 25 -25.97 -2.35 -6.78
CA ASN A 25 -25.30 -1.05 -6.94
C ASN A 25 -24.11 -0.76 -6.02
N SER A 26 -22.91 -1.03 -6.53
CA SER A 26 -21.89 0.03 -6.48
C SER A 26 -21.11 0.13 -7.79
N PHE A 27 -21.77 0.59 -8.86
CA PHE A 27 -21.10 1.11 -10.06
C PHE A 27 -20.47 2.51 -9.84
N GLN A 28 -20.55 3.04 -8.61
CA GLN A 28 -19.90 4.30 -8.26
C GLN A 28 -18.39 4.09 -8.21
N VAL A 29 -17.66 5.05 -8.75
CA VAL A 29 -16.20 5.09 -8.65
C VAL A 29 -15.81 5.21 -7.19
N LYS A 30 -14.87 4.38 -6.75
CA LYS A 30 -14.35 4.41 -5.38
C LYS A 30 -12.83 4.38 -5.41
N ILE A 31 -12.23 5.00 -4.41
CA ILE A 31 -10.80 4.94 -4.18
C ILE A 31 -10.56 4.30 -2.82
N GLU A 32 -9.68 3.31 -2.78
CA GLU A 32 -9.29 2.60 -1.57
C GLU A 32 -7.76 2.64 -1.41
N PRO A 33 -7.22 3.17 -0.30
CA PRO A 33 -5.80 3.03 0.01
C PRO A 33 -5.50 1.58 0.40
N VAL A 34 -4.47 1.01 -0.23
CA VAL A 34 -3.98 -0.35 0.03
C VAL A 34 -2.48 -0.28 0.29
N PRO A 35 -2.01 -0.43 1.55
CA PRO A 35 -2.81 -0.60 2.77
C PRO A 35 -3.57 0.68 3.19
N GLN A 36 -4.58 0.54 4.08
CA GLN A 36 -5.39 1.66 4.56
C GLN A 36 -4.60 2.76 5.30
N SER A 37 -3.50 2.37 5.95
CA SER A 37 -2.49 3.30 6.47
C SER A 37 -1.10 2.75 6.14
N VAL A 38 -0.19 3.64 5.79
CA VAL A 38 1.15 3.29 5.30
C VAL A 38 2.23 3.89 6.19
N ALA A 39 3.27 3.13 6.51
CA ALA A 39 4.42 3.66 7.25
C ALA A 39 5.34 4.48 6.33
N VAL A 40 6.06 5.46 6.90
CA VAL A 40 7.10 6.20 6.18
C VAL A 40 8.12 5.24 5.56
N GLY A 41 8.52 5.51 4.32
CA GLY A 41 9.43 4.69 3.51
C GLY A 41 8.77 3.54 2.76
N GLN A 42 7.52 3.17 3.10
CA GLN A 42 6.79 2.11 2.40
C GLN A 42 6.04 2.65 1.17
N SER A 43 5.37 1.75 0.44
CA SER A 43 4.54 2.13 -0.72
C SER A 43 3.06 1.96 -0.40
N VAL A 44 2.21 2.78 -1.02
CA VAL A 44 0.75 2.69 -0.94
C VAL A 44 0.13 2.77 -2.32
N LEU A 45 -0.85 1.91 -2.59
CA LEU A 45 -1.67 1.95 -3.79
C LEU A 45 -2.98 2.67 -3.46
N LEU A 46 -3.28 3.76 -4.16
CA LEU A 46 -4.63 4.32 -4.23
C LEU A 46 -5.37 3.55 -5.33
N LEU A 47 -6.03 2.47 -4.93
CA LEU A 47 -6.74 1.56 -5.82
C LEU A 47 -8.07 2.16 -6.24
N VAL A 48 -8.29 2.29 -7.56
CA VAL A 48 -9.54 2.80 -8.12
C VAL A 48 -10.41 1.64 -8.56
N HIS A 49 -11.64 1.62 -8.06
CA HIS A 49 -12.68 0.66 -8.41
C HIS A 49 -13.72 1.32 -9.31
N ASN A 50 -14.27 0.55 -10.25
CA ASN A 50 -15.36 0.94 -11.14
C ASN A 50 -15.09 2.18 -12.00
N LEU A 51 -13.85 2.38 -12.46
CA LEU A 51 -13.53 3.47 -13.39
C LEU A 51 -14.39 3.33 -14.67
N PRO A 52 -15.13 4.37 -15.11
CA PRO A 52 -16.04 4.25 -16.25
C PRO A 52 -15.31 3.92 -17.55
N GLU A 53 -15.83 3.00 -18.36
CA GLU A 53 -15.17 2.63 -19.63
C GLU A 53 -15.18 3.74 -20.68
N ASP A 54 -16.07 4.70 -20.55
CA ASP A 54 -16.27 5.81 -21.47
C ASP A 54 -15.51 7.09 -21.08
N PHE A 55 -14.54 7.02 -20.17
CA PHE A 55 -13.71 8.18 -19.85
C PHE A 55 -12.83 8.62 -21.03
N GLN A 56 -12.66 9.94 -21.20
CA GLN A 56 -11.69 10.56 -22.11
C GLN A 56 -10.33 10.72 -21.43
N SER A 57 -10.34 11.28 -20.22
CA SER A 57 -9.15 11.47 -19.40
C SER A 57 -9.46 11.34 -17.91
N PHE A 58 -8.44 11.06 -17.10
CA PHE A 58 -8.50 11.26 -15.66
C PHE A 58 -7.27 12.00 -15.15
N PHE A 59 -7.40 12.60 -13.98
CA PHE A 59 -6.41 13.50 -13.40
C PHE A 59 -6.26 13.22 -11.91
N TRP A 60 -5.02 13.12 -11.44
CA TRP A 60 -4.70 13.03 -10.02
C TRP A 60 -4.21 14.36 -9.48
N TYR A 61 -4.70 14.75 -8.31
CA TYR A 61 -4.27 15.94 -7.58
C TYR A 61 -3.93 15.59 -6.13
N LYS A 62 -2.85 16.19 -5.60
CA LYS A 62 -2.50 16.17 -4.17
C LYS A 62 -3.21 17.31 -3.43
N SER A 63 -4.53 17.39 -3.57
CA SER A 63 -5.38 18.41 -2.96
C SER A 63 -6.85 18.02 -3.10
N ALA A 64 -7.72 18.66 -2.31
CA ALA A 64 -9.17 18.63 -2.51
C ALA A 64 -9.64 19.54 -3.67
N TYR A 65 -8.75 20.37 -4.22
CA TYR A 65 -9.09 21.37 -5.23
C TYR A 65 -8.32 21.16 -6.53
N ARG A 66 -9.00 21.44 -7.65
CA ARG A 66 -8.43 21.40 -9.00
C ARG A 66 -7.54 22.63 -9.23
N THR A 67 -6.24 22.50 -8.96
CA THR A 67 -5.23 23.53 -9.25
C THR A 67 -4.02 22.90 -9.91
N ASN A 68 -3.46 23.53 -10.95
CA ASN A 68 -2.31 23.00 -11.68
C ASN A 68 -1.08 22.74 -10.78
N THR A 69 -0.84 23.58 -9.77
CA THR A 69 0.23 23.40 -8.78
C THR A 69 0.11 22.08 -8.01
N PHE A 70 -1.10 21.55 -7.84
CA PHE A 70 -1.36 20.29 -7.14
C PHE A 70 -1.58 19.11 -8.09
N LYS A 71 -1.52 19.31 -9.41
CA LYS A 71 -1.72 18.22 -10.39
C LYS A 71 -0.52 17.30 -10.35
N ILE A 72 -0.75 16.03 -10.05
CA ILE A 72 0.26 14.96 -10.06
C ILE A 72 0.39 14.43 -11.49
N ALA A 73 -0.73 14.09 -12.13
CA ALA A 73 -0.72 13.48 -13.45
C ALA A 73 -2.05 13.65 -14.17
N GLU A 74 -2.00 13.48 -15.49
CA GLU A 74 -3.13 13.43 -16.40
C GLU A 74 -2.94 12.23 -17.33
N HIS A 75 -3.90 11.33 -17.38
CA HIS A 75 -3.90 10.23 -18.34
C HIS A 75 -4.97 10.46 -19.39
N LYS A 76 -4.61 10.31 -20.67
CA LYS A 76 -5.51 10.43 -21.82
C LYS A 76 -5.71 9.05 -22.44
N ARG A 77 -6.95 8.57 -22.44
CA ARG A 77 -7.29 7.24 -22.97
C ARG A 77 -6.99 7.12 -24.46
N THR A 78 -7.30 8.15 -25.23
CA THR A 78 -7.17 8.12 -26.70
C THR A 78 -5.74 7.98 -27.20
N MET A 79 -4.77 8.42 -26.40
CA MET A 79 -3.34 8.38 -26.72
C MET A 79 -2.60 7.31 -25.91
N ASP A 80 -3.30 6.63 -24.98
CA ASP A 80 -2.73 5.76 -23.95
C ASP A 80 -1.46 6.36 -23.32
N SER A 81 -1.56 7.64 -22.95
CA SER A 81 -0.42 8.44 -22.53
C SER A 81 -0.69 9.15 -21.22
N THR A 82 0.30 9.17 -20.33
CA THR A 82 0.25 9.91 -19.07
C THR A 82 1.23 11.08 -19.09
N ILE A 83 0.72 12.27 -18.79
CA ILE A 83 1.48 13.51 -18.68
C ILE A 83 1.63 13.84 -17.19
N MET A 84 2.86 13.98 -16.72
CA MET A 84 3.14 14.34 -15.33
C MET A 84 2.92 15.84 -15.10
N GLY A 85 2.31 16.18 -13.96
CA GLY A 85 2.02 17.55 -13.55
C GLY A 85 3.06 18.12 -12.59
N THR A 86 2.81 19.34 -12.11
CA THR A 86 3.73 20.08 -11.24
C THR A 86 3.96 19.42 -9.88
N ALA A 87 2.97 18.68 -9.36
CA ALA A 87 3.07 17.99 -8.08
C ALA A 87 3.70 16.59 -8.19
N TYR A 88 4.09 16.15 -9.39
CA TYR A 88 4.79 14.89 -9.56
C TYR A 88 6.15 14.93 -8.85
N SER A 89 6.37 14.03 -7.91
CA SER A 89 7.60 13.97 -7.11
C SER A 89 8.61 12.96 -7.62
N GLY A 90 8.30 12.24 -8.71
CA GLY A 90 9.11 11.13 -9.20
C GLY A 90 8.82 9.81 -8.49
N ARG A 91 7.89 9.80 -7.52
CA ARG A 91 7.56 8.62 -6.72
C ARG A 91 6.19 8.04 -7.05
N GLU A 92 5.37 8.78 -7.78
CA GLU A 92 4.04 8.38 -8.19
C GLU A 92 4.08 7.58 -9.51
N LEU A 93 3.37 6.46 -9.56
CA LEU A 93 3.17 5.68 -10.78
C LEU A 93 1.66 5.55 -11.02
N VAL A 94 1.21 6.05 -12.16
CA VAL A 94 -0.21 6.07 -12.54
C VAL A 94 -0.51 4.96 -13.52
N TYR A 95 -1.51 4.15 -13.20
CA TYR A 95 -2.00 3.05 -14.03
C TYR A 95 -3.18 3.49 -14.90
N THR A 96 -3.34 2.85 -16.05
CA THR A 96 -4.43 3.11 -17.01
C THR A 96 -5.82 2.85 -16.44
N ASN A 97 -5.92 2.02 -15.40
CA ASN A 97 -7.16 1.79 -14.64
C ASN A 97 -7.50 2.91 -13.63
N GLY A 98 -6.78 4.03 -13.65
CA GLY A 98 -6.98 5.16 -12.76
C GLY A 98 -6.25 5.05 -11.43
N SER A 99 -5.75 3.87 -11.05
CA SER A 99 -5.05 3.69 -9.78
C SER A 99 -3.68 4.40 -9.78
N MET A 100 -3.22 4.78 -8.60
CA MET A 100 -1.91 5.44 -8.44
C MET A 100 -1.13 4.80 -7.29
N LEU A 101 0.08 4.33 -7.58
CA LEU A 101 1.04 3.86 -6.59
C LEU A 101 1.94 5.03 -6.18
N ILE A 102 2.20 5.17 -4.88
CA ILE A 102 3.17 6.13 -4.34
C ILE A 102 4.26 5.33 -3.63
N HIS A 103 5.49 5.43 -4.13
CA HIS A 103 6.66 4.81 -3.52
C HIS A 103 7.29 5.69 -2.44
N HIS A 104 7.99 5.05 -1.50
CA HIS A 104 8.79 5.73 -0.46
C HIS A 104 8.01 6.88 0.21
N VAL A 105 6.82 6.57 0.70
CA VAL A 105 5.90 7.54 1.31
C VAL A 105 6.58 8.31 2.43
N THR A 106 6.33 9.61 2.51
CA THR A 106 6.81 10.50 3.58
C THR A 106 5.63 11.07 4.35
N GLU A 107 5.89 11.69 5.50
CA GLU A 107 4.85 12.38 6.27
C GLU A 107 4.14 13.46 5.45
N LYS A 108 4.87 14.11 4.53
CA LYS A 108 4.33 15.15 3.63
C LYS A 108 3.36 14.59 2.58
N ASP A 109 3.25 13.27 2.45
CA ASP A 109 2.30 12.62 1.55
C ASP A 109 0.95 12.37 2.19
N ALA A 110 0.85 12.44 3.52
CA ALA A 110 -0.43 12.41 4.20
C ALA A 110 -1.32 13.59 3.75
N GLY A 111 -2.61 13.34 3.57
CA GLY A 111 -3.54 14.37 3.13
C GLY A 111 -4.61 13.88 2.16
N LEU A 112 -5.39 14.83 1.65
CA LEU A 112 -6.41 14.59 0.64
C LEU A 112 -5.80 14.49 -0.75
N TYR A 113 -6.23 13.48 -1.49
CA TYR A 113 -6.02 13.33 -2.92
C TYR A 113 -7.38 13.37 -3.62
N MET A 114 -7.41 13.90 -4.84
CA MET A 114 -8.58 13.92 -5.69
C MET A 114 -8.27 13.25 -7.02
N LEU A 115 -9.15 12.34 -7.42
CA LEU A 115 -9.27 11.83 -8.79
C LEU A 115 -10.41 12.59 -9.48
N GLU A 116 -10.09 13.29 -10.56
CA GLU A 116 -11.07 13.89 -11.48
C GLU A 116 -11.17 13.04 -12.74
N ILE A 117 -12.38 12.68 -13.16
CA ILE A 117 -12.64 11.88 -14.37
C ILE A 117 -13.47 12.72 -15.33
N LEU A 118 -12.99 12.84 -16.56
CA LEU A 118 -13.69 13.47 -17.67
C LEU A 118 -14.26 12.38 -18.58
N SER A 119 -15.59 12.27 -18.65
CA SER A 119 -16.28 11.39 -19.60
C SER A 119 -16.23 11.91 -21.04
N LYS A 120 -16.50 11.05 -22.03
CA LYS A 120 -16.67 11.45 -23.44
C LYS A 120 -17.78 12.49 -23.65
N ASP A 121 -18.81 12.47 -22.83
CA ASP A 121 -19.91 13.44 -22.85
C ASP A 121 -19.59 14.74 -22.08
N PHE A 122 -18.31 14.96 -21.75
CA PHE A 122 -17.82 16.13 -21.01
C PHE A 122 -18.35 16.29 -19.58
N LYS A 123 -18.96 15.24 -19.01
CA LYS A 123 -19.30 15.21 -17.58
C LYS A 123 -18.04 14.98 -16.75
N ILE A 124 -17.99 15.65 -15.61
CA ILE A 124 -16.89 15.57 -14.64
C ILE A 124 -17.38 14.87 -13.38
N GLU A 125 -16.65 13.83 -12.97
CA GLU A 125 -16.81 13.18 -11.66
C GLU A 125 -15.56 13.43 -10.82
N LYS A 126 -15.73 13.64 -9.51
CA LYS A 126 -14.63 13.90 -8.57
C LYS A 126 -14.75 12.99 -7.37
N ILE A 127 -13.69 12.24 -7.10
CA ILE A 127 -13.62 11.31 -5.98
C ILE A 127 -12.42 11.69 -5.12
N HIS A 128 -12.61 11.67 -3.81
CA HIS A 128 -11.59 12.05 -2.85
C HIS A 128 -11.16 10.84 -2.03
N VAL A 129 -9.90 10.82 -1.63
CA VAL A 129 -9.38 9.86 -0.68
C VAL A 129 -8.43 10.55 0.28
N GLN A 130 -8.51 10.19 1.55
CA GLN A 130 -7.55 10.63 2.56
C GLN A 130 -6.47 9.57 2.69
N LEU A 131 -5.21 9.95 2.44
CA LEU A 131 -4.07 9.11 2.72
C LEU A 131 -3.61 9.31 4.17
N HIS A 132 -3.54 8.22 4.92
CA HIS A 132 -2.99 8.18 6.27
C HIS A 132 -1.58 7.61 6.24
N VAL A 133 -0.65 8.35 6.83
CA VAL A 133 0.73 7.92 6.99
C VAL A 133 0.99 7.73 8.48
N ASN A 134 1.38 6.51 8.86
CA ASN A 134 1.80 6.21 10.22
C ASN A 134 3.15 6.90 10.45
N THR A 135 3.12 7.96 11.24
CA THR A 135 4.34 8.51 11.82
C THR A 135 4.71 7.67 13.03
N PRO A 136 5.99 7.31 13.21
CA PRO A 136 6.44 6.81 14.51
C PRO A 136 6.09 7.88 15.53
N VAL A 137 5.19 7.57 16.46
CA VAL A 137 4.89 8.49 17.55
C VAL A 137 6.21 8.70 18.28
N SER A 138 6.77 9.91 18.21
CA SER A 138 7.82 10.32 19.13
C SER A 138 7.17 10.40 20.51
N ASN A 139 7.04 9.26 21.18
CA ASN A 139 6.73 9.20 22.59
C ASN A 139 7.95 9.73 23.34
N SER A 140 8.12 11.05 23.38
CA SER A 140 9.06 11.74 24.26
C SER A 140 8.64 11.68 25.74
N LYS A 141 7.81 10.70 26.11
CA LYS A 141 7.35 10.41 27.48
C LYS A 141 7.25 8.92 27.81
N ASP A 142 7.95 8.05 27.07
CA ASP A 142 8.34 6.79 27.72
C ASP A 142 9.52 7.13 28.63
N PRO A 143 9.49 6.80 29.94
CA PRO A 143 10.70 6.89 30.74
C PRO A 143 11.73 6.00 30.05
N ILE A 144 12.79 6.62 29.51
CA ILE A 144 14.00 5.93 29.15
C ILE A 144 14.34 5.10 30.38
N SER A 145 14.15 3.79 30.30
CA SER A 145 14.74 2.91 31.29
C SER A 145 16.24 3.14 31.16
N THR A 146 16.80 3.88 32.11
CA THR A 146 18.24 4.15 32.22
C THR A 146 19.01 2.91 32.66
N ALA A 147 18.34 1.76 32.77
CA ALA A 147 18.98 0.49 33.05
C ALA A 147 19.79 0.03 31.83
N HIS A 148 21.09 -0.18 32.02
CA HIS A 148 21.98 -0.72 31.00
C HIS A 148 21.57 -2.16 30.62
N PRO A 149 21.63 -2.53 29.32
CA PRO A 149 21.50 -3.91 28.90
C PRO A 149 22.54 -4.78 29.59
N SER A 150 22.11 -5.94 30.09
CA SER A 150 23.00 -6.91 30.72
C SER A 150 22.71 -8.31 30.20
N ILE A 151 23.73 -9.17 30.25
CA ILE A 151 23.64 -10.57 29.85
C ILE A 151 24.08 -11.41 31.05
N GLU A 152 23.30 -12.42 31.41
CA GLU A 152 23.66 -13.39 32.44
C GLU A 152 23.58 -14.83 31.91
N SER A 153 24.44 -15.70 32.43
CA SER A 153 24.41 -17.13 32.14
C SER A 153 23.56 -17.89 33.16
N VAL A 154 22.75 -18.84 32.67
CA VAL A 154 21.96 -19.73 33.52
C VAL A 154 22.24 -21.19 33.11
N PRO A 155 22.85 -22.01 33.98
CA PRO A 155 23.41 -21.67 35.30
C PRO A 155 24.73 -20.85 35.20
N PRO A 156 25.12 -20.11 36.26
CA PRO A 156 26.26 -19.16 36.21
C PRO A 156 27.64 -19.82 36.09
N ARG A 157 27.74 -21.14 36.30
CA ARG A 157 28.97 -21.92 36.17
C ARG A 157 28.64 -23.28 35.55
N ILE A 158 29.38 -23.68 34.53
CA ILE A 158 29.26 -24.97 33.85
C ILE A 158 30.66 -25.57 33.60
N ALA A 159 30.73 -26.89 33.39
CA ALA A 159 31.95 -27.57 32.99
C ALA A 159 32.22 -27.38 31.48
N GLU A 160 33.45 -27.61 31.05
CA GLU A 160 33.84 -27.54 29.64
C GLU A 160 33.05 -28.56 28.79
N GLY A 161 32.47 -28.11 27.69
CA GLY A 161 31.64 -28.94 26.79
C GLY A 161 30.13 -28.88 27.05
N GLU A 162 29.68 -28.19 28.10
CA GLU A 162 28.26 -28.07 28.44
C GLU A 162 27.57 -26.87 27.76
N SER A 163 26.24 -26.95 27.63
CA SER A 163 25.42 -25.86 27.08
C SER A 163 25.01 -24.86 28.16
N VAL A 164 24.95 -23.57 27.81
CA VAL A 164 24.52 -22.50 28.71
C VAL A 164 23.44 -21.64 28.04
N LEU A 165 22.46 -21.19 28.84
CA LEU A 165 21.48 -20.19 28.40
C LEU A 165 22.01 -18.79 28.72
N LEU A 166 21.99 -17.88 27.73
CA LEU A 166 22.30 -16.47 27.94
C LEU A 166 20.98 -15.69 27.98
N LEU A 167 20.65 -15.16 29.16
CA LEU A 167 19.48 -14.32 29.38
C LEU A 167 19.87 -12.86 29.23
N VAL A 168 19.20 -12.15 28.32
CA VAL A 168 19.46 -10.72 28.07
C VAL A 168 18.39 -9.89 28.75
N HIS A 169 18.82 -8.95 29.58
CA HIS A 169 17.98 -8.03 30.33
C HIS A 169 18.08 -6.61 29.80
N ASN A 170 17.06 -5.79 30.07
CA ASN A 170 17.02 -4.36 29.77
C ASN A 170 17.30 -4.02 28.29
N LEU A 171 16.82 -4.87 27.36
CA LEU A 171 16.92 -4.58 25.93
C LEU A 171 16.14 -3.30 25.57
N PRO A 172 16.75 -2.36 24.83
CA PRO A 172 16.07 -1.14 24.46
C PRO A 172 14.96 -1.43 23.44
N LYS A 173 13.82 -0.73 23.56
CA LYS A 173 12.64 -0.95 22.69
C LYS A 173 12.89 -0.65 21.20
N ASN A 174 13.96 0.09 20.87
CA ASN A 174 14.36 0.45 19.51
C ASN A 174 15.51 -0.41 18.95
N LEU A 175 15.67 -1.63 19.46
CA LEU A 175 16.70 -2.55 19.00
C LEU A 175 16.48 -2.93 17.53
N MET A 176 17.45 -2.59 16.67
CA MET A 176 17.40 -2.91 15.24
C MET A 176 17.97 -4.29 14.91
N SER A 177 18.92 -4.77 15.71
CA SER A 177 19.58 -6.07 15.52
C SER A 177 20.37 -6.48 16.77
N LEU A 178 20.47 -7.79 17.02
CA LEU A 178 21.36 -8.44 17.99
C LEU A 178 22.28 -9.40 17.22
N PHE A 179 23.56 -9.41 17.56
CA PHE A 179 24.55 -10.35 17.02
C PHE A 179 25.22 -11.08 18.18
N TRP A 180 25.55 -12.35 17.99
CA TRP A 180 26.16 -13.25 18.97
C TRP A 180 27.53 -13.70 18.48
#